data_AF-A0A3A9JF75-F1
#
_entry.id   AF-A0A3A9JF75-F1
#
_cell.length_a   1.000
_cell.length_b   1.000
_cell.length_c   1.000
_cell.angle_alpha   90.00
_cell.angle_beta   90.00
_cell.angle_gamma   90.00
#
_symmetry.space_group_name_H-M   'P 1'
#
loop_
_entity.id
_entity.type
_entity.pdbx_description
1 polymer ?
#
loop_
_entity_poly.entity_id
_entity_poly.type
_entity_poly.pdbx_seq_one_letter_code
_entity_poly.pdbx_strand_id
1 'polypeptide(L)'
;EAAQPGAAWVREERAALALRTQDWREALALAAPKAPKAQLALAAARQESDIAQAAELERQAFEADHAFSPAVIAYAKRLASAGSQRKARGVLEQGWAAAPHPDLAEAYLKDEADPLERVKMAETLVQANRNHPESRLLLARTALAAGLTGRARQELEALVQDGTADARAYLLLVELEQVEHGESAVARAAEARWLRAATAAPSEPRWRCGHCGKLHAQWVPVCDGCGTAGEVSWQPGPAQLVQRV
;
A
#
# COMPACT_ATOMS: atom_id res chain seq x y z
N GLU A 1 -38.75 28.88 8.70
CA GLU A 1 -37.68 28.71 7.70
C GLU A 1 -37.85 27.36 7.05
N ALA A 2 -38.38 27.31 5.82
CA ALA A 2 -38.72 26.04 5.18
C ALA A 2 -37.43 25.36 4.70
N ALA A 3 -37.17 24.15 5.20
CA ALA A 3 -36.09 23.29 4.72
C ALA A 3 -36.31 22.99 3.23
N GLN A 4 -35.49 23.59 2.35
CA GLN A 4 -35.51 23.24 0.93
C GLN A 4 -34.72 21.93 0.74
N PRO A 5 -35.31 20.88 0.12
CA PRO A 5 -34.67 19.57 -0.01
C PRO A 5 -33.37 19.56 -0.83
N GLY A 6 -33.01 20.67 -1.47
CA GLY A 6 -31.76 20.87 -2.20
C GLY A 6 -30.71 21.75 -1.50
N ALA A 7 -30.95 22.18 -0.25
CA ALA A 7 -30.00 22.99 0.47
C ALA A 7 -28.70 22.21 0.76
N ALA A 8 -27.54 22.86 0.65
CA ALA A 8 -26.22 22.22 0.79
C ALA A 8 -26.07 21.45 2.11
N TRP A 9 -26.58 22.01 3.22
CA TRP A 9 -26.57 21.37 4.53
C TRP A 9 -27.37 20.05 4.56
N VAL A 10 -28.49 19.96 3.83
CA VAL A 10 -29.29 18.70 3.74
C VAL A 10 -28.51 17.62 3.03
N ARG A 11 -27.77 17.98 1.97
CA ARG A 11 -26.90 17.06 1.24
C ARG A 11 -25.77 16.53 2.12
N GLU A 12 -25.16 17.40 2.91
CA GLU A 12 -24.09 17.05 3.85
C GLU A 12 -24.59 16.13 4.97
N GLU A 13 -25.73 16.43 5.58
CA GLU A 13 -26.35 15.58 6.60
C GLU A 13 -26.74 14.20 6.06
N ARG A 14 -27.26 14.14 4.82
CA ARG A 14 -27.56 12.87 4.15
C ARG A 14 -26.29 12.08 3.85
N ALA A 15 -25.23 12.73 3.38
CA ALA A 15 -23.95 12.06 3.15
C ALA A 15 -23.36 11.50 4.47
N ALA A 16 -23.46 12.26 5.56
CA ALA A 16 -23.03 11.80 6.88
C ALA A 16 -23.88 10.61 7.39
N LEU A 17 -25.19 10.63 7.16
CA LEU A 17 -26.07 9.50 7.49
C LEU A 17 -25.73 8.26 6.65
N ALA A 18 -25.51 8.42 5.35
CA ALA A 18 -25.11 7.33 4.46
C ALA A 18 -23.79 6.68 4.91
N LEU A 19 -22.80 7.47 5.34
CA LEU A 19 -21.56 6.95 5.92
C LEU A 19 -21.79 6.16 7.22
N ARG A 20 -22.62 6.68 8.14
CA ARG A 20 -22.92 5.99 9.41
C ARG A 20 -23.67 4.69 9.21
N THR A 21 -24.57 4.65 8.22
CA THR A 21 -25.38 3.47 7.86
C THR A 21 -24.68 2.56 6.85
N GLN A 22 -23.48 2.92 6.41
CA GLN A 22 -22.68 2.20 5.42
C GLN A 22 -23.37 2.02 4.07
N ASP A 23 -24.26 2.95 3.69
CA ASP A 23 -24.78 3.08 2.33
C ASP A 23 -23.73 3.79 1.46
N TRP A 24 -22.73 3.04 1.00
CA TRP A 24 -21.62 3.62 0.24
C TRP A 24 -22.04 4.15 -1.13
N ARG A 25 -23.11 3.62 -1.74
CA ARG A 25 -23.61 4.11 -3.03
C ARG A 25 -24.24 5.49 -2.84
N GLU A 26 -25.07 5.68 -1.82
CA GLU A 26 -25.62 6.99 -1.51
C GLU A 26 -24.51 7.95 -1.07
N ALA A 27 -23.57 7.50 -0.22
CA ALA A 27 -22.43 8.33 0.21
C ALA A 27 -21.58 8.79 -0.98
N LEU A 28 -21.31 7.92 -1.95
CA LEU A 28 -20.61 8.25 -3.19
C LEU A 28 -21.39 9.24 -4.06
N ALA A 29 -22.70 9.03 -4.22
CA ALA A 29 -23.55 9.91 -5.03
C ALA A 29 -23.67 11.32 -4.43
N LEU A 30 -23.67 11.41 -3.10
CA LEU A 30 -23.75 12.68 -2.37
C LEU A 30 -22.38 13.33 -2.14
N ALA A 31 -21.28 12.61 -2.39
CA ALA A 31 -19.91 13.01 -2.12
C ALA A 31 -19.58 14.44 -2.62
N ALA A 32 -19.07 15.27 -1.72
CA ALA A 32 -18.54 16.59 -2.05
C ALA A 32 -17.29 16.48 -2.94
N PRO A 33 -16.86 17.57 -3.63
CA PRO A 33 -15.68 17.53 -4.49
C PRO A 33 -14.39 17.07 -3.81
N LYS A 34 -14.20 17.40 -2.51
CA LYS A 34 -13.03 17.02 -1.71
C LYS A 34 -13.18 15.68 -0.96
N ALA A 35 -14.30 14.98 -1.15
CA ALA A 35 -14.55 13.72 -0.46
C ALA A 35 -13.64 12.60 -1.02
N PRO A 36 -13.31 11.57 -0.22
CA PRO A 36 -12.48 10.43 -0.63
C PRO A 36 -13.25 9.50 -1.59
N LYS A 37 -13.47 9.94 -2.83
CA LYS A 37 -14.34 9.27 -3.81
C LYS A 37 -13.85 7.86 -4.15
N ALA A 38 -12.54 7.64 -4.23
CA ALA A 38 -11.98 6.32 -4.52
C ALA A 38 -12.33 5.29 -3.44
N GLN A 39 -12.23 5.70 -2.17
CA GLN A 39 -12.56 4.90 -0.99
C GLN A 39 -14.06 4.58 -0.97
N LEU A 40 -14.92 5.57 -1.23
CA LEU A 40 -16.38 5.40 -1.28
C LEU A 40 -16.80 4.46 -2.42
N ALA A 41 -16.23 4.65 -3.62
CA ALA A 41 -16.52 3.80 -4.77
C ALA A 41 -16.05 2.36 -4.56
N LEU A 42 -14.87 2.14 -3.97
CA LEU A 42 -14.41 0.80 -3.64
C LEU A 42 -15.25 0.14 -2.53
N ALA A 43 -15.69 0.91 -1.54
CA ALA A 43 -16.60 0.41 -0.50
C ALA A 43 -17.95 -0.02 -1.09
N ALA A 44 -18.50 0.79 -2.00
CA ALA A 44 -19.71 0.47 -2.75
C ALA A 44 -19.54 -0.78 -3.61
N ALA A 45 -18.42 -0.89 -4.33
CA ALA A 45 -18.12 -2.07 -5.15
C ALA A 45 -18.11 -3.37 -4.32
N ARG A 46 -17.57 -3.32 -3.09
CA ARG A 46 -17.50 -4.49 -2.18
C ARG A 46 -18.86 -4.94 -1.65
N GLN A 47 -19.87 -4.08 -1.66
CA GLN A 47 -21.24 -4.42 -1.28
C GLN A 47 -22.15 -4.73 -2.47
N GLU A 48 -21.67 -4.51 -3.70
CA GLU A 48 -22.46 -4.72 -4.90
C GLU A 48 -22.51 -6.20 -5.29
N SER A 49 -23.72 -6.71 -5.52
CA SER A 49 -23.98 -8.09 -5.90
C SER A 49 -23.92 -8.31 -7.41
N ASP A 50 -24.28 -7.28 -8.19
CA ASP A 50 -24.19 -7.31 -9.63
C ASP A 50 -22.73 -7.11 -10.07
N ILE A 51 -22.17 -8.12 -10.74
CA ILE A 51 -20.75 -8.16 -11.13
C ILE A 51 -20.40 -7.00 -12.09
N ALA A 52 -21.30 -6.61 -12.98
CA ALA A 52 -21.06 -5.54 -13.94
C ALA A 52 -21.07 -4.18 -13.26
N GLN A 53 -22.00 -3.95 -12.33
CA GLN A 53 -22.03 -2.73 -11.52
C GLN A 53 -20.83 -2.64 -10.57
N ALA A 54 -20.43 -3.75 -9.95
CA ALA A 54 -19.24 -3.81 -9.11
C ALA A 54 -17.97 -3.45 -9.92
N ALA A 55 -17.85 -3.98 -11.15
CA ALA A 55 -16.72 -3.67 -12.04
C ALA A 55 -16.66 -2.18 -12.43
N GLU A 56 -17.82 -1.55 -12.66
CA GLU A 56 -17.87 -0.11 -12.95
C GLU A 56 -17.50 0.73 -11.72
N LEU A 57 -17.93 0.33 -10.52
CA LEU A 57 -17.52 0.98 -9.27
C LEU A 57 -16.03 0.81 -8.96
N GLU A 58 -15.45 -0.36 -9.24
CA GLU A 58 -13.99 -0.60 -9.13
C GLU A 58 -13.21 0.30 -10.11
N ARG A 59 -13.69 0.43 -11.35
CA ARG A 59 -13.12 1.35 -12.33
C ARG A 59 -13.24 2.79 -11.87
N GLN A 60 -14.42 3.21 -11.39
CA GLN A 60 -14.65 4.54 -10.87
C GLN A 60 -13.73 4.84 -9.67
N ALA A 61 -13.49 3.86 -8.80
CA ALA A 61 -12.56 4.00 -7.69
C ALA A 61 -11.12 4.22 -8.17
N PHE A 62 -10.68 3.44 -9.16
CA PHE A 62 -9.37 3.59 -9.78
C PHE A 62 -9.20 4.99 -10.40
N GLU A 63 -10.12 5.42 -11.27
CA GLU A 63 -10.05 6.72 -11.96
C GLU A 63 -10.16 7.92 -11.00
N ALA A 64 -10.79 7.74 -9.83
CA ALA A 64 -10.91 8.79 -8.83
C ALA A 64 -9.59 9.08 -8.10
N ASP A 65 -8.74 8.06 -7.90
CA ASP A 65 -7.43 8.21 -7.27
C ASP A 65 -6.51 7.04 -7.64
N HIS A 66 -5.56 7.30 -8.55
CA HIS A 66 -4.58 6.30 -9.00
C HIS A 66 -3.56 5.96 -7.90
N ALA A 67 -3.39 6.80 -6.87
CA ALA A 67 -2.49 6.55 -5.75
C ALA A 67 -3.12 5.65 -4.67
N PHE A 68 -4.43 5.41 -4.73
CA PHE A 68 -5.13 4.57 -3.76
C PHE A 68 -4.98 3.08 -4.12
N SER A 69 -3.91 2.46 -3.62
CA SER A 69 -3.53 1.07 -3.94
C SER A 69 -4.66 0.04 -3.86
N PRO A 70 -5.62 0.08 -2.90
CA PRO A 70 -6.72 -0.89 -2.87
C PRO A 70 -7.63 -0.83 -4.08
N ALA A 71 -7.89 0.36 -4.63
CA ALA A 71 -8.72 0.53 -5.83
C ALA A 71 -7.98 0.04 -7.09
N VAL A 72 -6.69 0.38 -7.21
CA VAL A 72 -5.83 -0.11 -8.30
C VAL A 72 -5.82 -1.63 -8.33
N ILE A 73 -5.62 -2.28 -7.18
CA ILE A 73 -5.56 -3.73 -7.06
C ILE A 73 -6.93 -4.36 -7.39
N ALA A 74 -8.02 -3.79 -6.89
CA ALA A 74 -9.36 -4.29 -7.18
C ALA A 74 -9.67 -4.27 -8.67
N TYR A 75 -9.40 -3.15 -9.34
CA TYR A 75 -9.65 -3.01 -10.77
C TYR A 75 -8.70 -3.88 -11.63
N ALA A 76 -7.42 -3.97 -11.25
CA ALA A 76 -6.48 -4.88 -11.90
C ALA A 76 -6.95 -6.35 -11.80
N LYS A 77 -7.39 -6.80 -10.62
CA LYS A 77 -7.94 -8.15 -10.43
C LYS A 77 -9.20 -8.38 -11.27
N ARG A 78 -10.07 -7.39 -11.41
CA ARG A 78 -11.26 -7.45 -12.30
C ARG A 78 -10.86 -7.69 -13.75
N LEU A 79 -9.91 -6.90 -14.26
CA LEU A 79 -9.40 -7.02 -15.62
C LEU A 79 -8.74 -8.36 -15.88
N ALA A 80 -7.92 -8.85 -14.92
CA ALA A 80 -7.27 -10.15 -15.02
C ALA A 80 -8.30 -11.28 -15.07
N SER A 81 -9.32 -11.23 -14.21
CA SER A 81 -10.42 -12.21 -14.17
C SER A 81 -11.27 -12.20 -15.45
N ALA A 82 -11.35 -11.05 -16.13
CA ALA A 82 -11.98 -10.91 -17.45
C ALA A 82 -11.05 -11.29 -18.62
N GLY A 83 -9.89 -11.91 -18.36
CA GLY A 83 -8.92 -12.35 -19.37
C GLY A 83 -8.00 -11.25 -19.92
N SER A 84 -8.11 -10.02 -19.42
CA SER A 84 -7.34 -8.87 -19.88
C SER A 84 -6.04 -8.67 -19.09
N GLN A 85 -5.18 -9.69 -19.03
CA GLN A 85 -3.94 -9.69 -18.22
C GLN A 85 -3.00 -8.51 -18.50
N ARG A 86 -2.81 -8.16 -19.78
CA ARG A 86 -1.99 -6.99 -20.17
C ARG A 86 -2.55 -5.68 -19.61
N LYS A 87 -3.87 -5.51 -19.60
CA LYS A 87 -4.51 -4.30 -19.05
C LYS A 87 -4.40 -4.27 -17.53
N ALA A 88 -4.60 -5.42 -16.87
CA ALA A 88 -4.41 -5.54 -15.43
C ALA A 88 -3.00 -5.12 -14.99
N ARG A 89 -1.98 -5.59 -15.72
CA ARG A 89 -0.58 -5.19 -15.48
C ARG A 89 -0.38 -3.69 -15.64
N GLY A 90 -0.91 -3.08 -16.70
CA GLY A 90 -0.83 -1.64 -16.93
C GLY A 90 -1.55 -0.79 -15.88
N VAL A 91 -2.62 -1.30 -15.25
CA VAL A 91 -3.28 -0.63 -14.11
C VAL A 91 -2.37 -0.62 -12.88
N LEU A 92 -1.71 -1.74 -12.57
CA LEU A 92 -0.75 -1.82 -11.47
C LEU A 92 0.47 -0.90 -11.67
N GLU A 93 0.99 -0.81 -12.89
CA GLU A 93 2.09 0.11 -13.25
C GLU A 93 1.68 1.58 -13.07
N GLN A 94 0.45 1.95 -13.45
CA GLN A 94 -0.09 3.28 -13.20
C GLN A 94 -0.21 3.59 -11.70
N GLY A 95 -0.70 2.63 -10.92
CA GLY A 95 -0.76 2.78 -9.47
C GLY A 95 0.62 2.95 -8.84
N TRP A 96 1.61 2.16 -9.28
CA TRP A 96 2.98 2.28 -8.82
C TRP A 96 3.62 3.62 -9.19
N ALA A 97 3.36 4.13 -10.39
CA ALA A 97 3.82 5.44 -10.83
C ALA A 97 3.20 6.57 -9.98
N ALA A 98 1.93 6.43 -9.58
CA ALA A 98 1.24 7.40 -8.74
C ALA A 98 1.69 7.35 -7.27
N ALA A 99 1.74 6.17 -6.66
CA ALA A 99 2.22 5.95 -5.29
C ALA A 99 2.71 4.51 -5.10
N PRO A 100 4.04 4.28 -5.06
CA PRO A 100 4.60 2.95 -4.77
C PRO A 100 4.09 2.39 -3.44
N HIS A 101 3.63 1.14 -3.45
CA HIS A 101 3.01 0.49 -2.29
C HIS A 101 3.33 -1.02 -2.26
N PRO A 102 3.64 -1.62 -1.09
CA PRO A 102 3.98 -3.04 -0.99
C PRO A 102 2.91 -3.96 -1.59
N ASP A 103 1.62 -3.73 -1.31
CA ASP A 103 0.51 -4.52 -1.87
C ASP A 103 0.45 -4.47 -3.42
N LEU A 104 0.90 -3.38 -4.05
CA LEU A 104 0.98 -3.30 -5.51
C LEU A 104 2.10 -4.19 -6.04
N ALA A 105 3.25 -4.21 -5.38
CA ALA A 105 4.35 -5.09 -5.74
C ALA A 105 3.95 -6.57 -5.61
N GLU A 106 3.26 -6.93 -4.53
CA GLU A 106 2.74 -8.29 -4.33
C GLU A 106 1.77 -8.68 -5.45
N ALA A 107 0.80 -7.81 -5.77
CA ALA A 107 -0.14 -8.04 -6.85
C ALA A 107 0.53 -8.16 -8.23
N TYR A 108 1.56 -7.33 -8.49
CA TYR A 108 2.28 -7.34 -9.77
C TYR A 108 3.08 -8.62 -9.99
N LEU A 109 3.68 -9.16 -8.93
CA LEU A 109 4.53 -10.34 -8.99
C LEU A 109 3.79 -11.66 -8.71
N LYS A 110 2.49 -11.62 -8.39
CA LYS A 110 1.76 -12.76 -7.80
C LYS A 110 1.85 -14.06 -8.63
N ASP A 111 1.76 -13.94 -9.95
CA ASP A 111 1.66 -15.10 -10.85
C ASP A 111 3.02 -15.56 -11.40
N GLU A 112 4.13 -14.95 -10.97
CA GLU A 112 5.50 -15.32 -11.39
C GLU A 112 6.24 -16.05 -10.25
N ALA A 113 6.66 -17.28 -10.53
CA ALA A 113 7.31 -18.16 -9.57
C ALA A 113 8.84 -18.15 -9.68
N ASP A 114 9.40 -17.88 -10.86
CA ASP A 114 10.84 -17.89 -11.06
C ASP A 114 11.50 -16.65 -10.41
N PRO A 115 12.46 -16.82 -9.48
CA PRO A 115 13.07 -15.69 -8.78
C PRO A 115 13.75 -14.68 -9.70
N LEU A 116 14.38 -15.11 -10.79
CA LEU A 116 15.07 -14.22 -11.72
C LEU A 116 14.07 -13.43 -12.58
N GLU A 117 12.98 -14.06 -13.03
CA GLU A 117 11.89 -13.35 -13.71
C GLU A 117 11.20 -12.35 -12.78
N ARG A 118 11.01 -12.67 -11.49
CA ARG A 118 10.51 -11.71 -10.50
C ARG A 118 11.41 -10.49 -10.36
N VAL A 119 12.74 -10.64 -10.44
CA VAL A 119 13.69 -9.51 -10.46
C VAL A 119 13.45 -8.64 -11.70
N LYS A 120 13.33 -9.21 -12.89
CA LYS A 120 13.08 -8.46 -14.14
C LYS A 120 11.74 -7.71 -14.11
N MET A 121 10.71 -8.37 -13.55
CA MET A 121 9.41 -7.74 -13.35
C MET A 121 9.49 -6.59 -12.36
N ALA A 122 10.19 -6.76 -11.24
CA ALA A 122 10.43 -5.69 -10.27
C ALA A 122 11.19 -4.51 -10.90
N GLU A 123 12.24 -4.78 -11.69
CA GLU A 123 12.96 -3.74 -12.45
C GLU A 123 12.06 -2.93 -13.36
N THR A 124 11.12 -3.59 -14.03
CA THR A 124 10.14 -2.95 -14.92
C THR A 124 9.20 -2.06 -14.11
N LEU A 125 8.63 -2.59 -13.03
CA LEU A 125 7.66 -1.86 -12.20
C LEU A 125 8.25 -0.58 -11.61
N VAL A 126 9.49 -0.65 -11.12
CA VAL A 126 10.11 0.48 -10.40
C VAL A 126 10.59 1.61 -11.30
N GLN A 127 10.60 1.49 -12.62
CA GLN A 127 11.19 2.50 -13.52
C GLN A 127 10.63 3.91 -13.29
N ALA A 128 9.32 4.03 -13.08
CA ALA A 128 8.67 5.32 -12.84
C ALA A 128 9.06 5.98 -11.49
N ASN A 129 9.48 5.19 -10.51
CA ASN A 129 9.77 5.63 -9.14
C ASN A 129 11.03 4.96 -8.57
N ARG A 130 12.11 4.92 -9.35
CA ARG A 130 13.29 4.06 -9.08
C ARG A 130 13.97 4.30 -7.73
N ASN A 131 13.99 5.55 -7.29
CA ASN A 131 14.66 5.97 -6.05
C ASN A 131 13.71 5.99 -4.84
N HIS A 132 12.43 5.68 -5.03
CA HIS A 132 11.48 5.63 -3.93
C HIS A 132 11.85 4.49 -2.95
N PRO A 133 11.67 4.67 -1.63
CA PRO A 133 12.05 3.64 -0.66
C PRO A 133 11.42 2.27 -0.91
N GLU A 134 10.13 2.22 -1.23
CA GLU A 134 9.45 0.96 -1.60
C GLU A 134 10.03 0.29 -2.86
N SER A 135 10.53 1.07 -3.83
CA SER A 135 11.18 0.54 -5.03
C SER A 135 12.50 -0.13 -4.70
N ARG A 136 13.33 0.52 -3.87
CA ARG A 136 14.60 -0.07 -3.41
C ARG A 136 14.36 -1.32 -2.57
N LEU A 137 13.38 -1.27 -1.67
CA LEU A 137 12.96 -2.43 -0.88
C LEU A 137 12.46 -3.60 -1.75
N LEU A 138 11.67 -3.32 -2.79
CA LEU A 138 11.22 -4.33 -3.74
C LEU A 138 12.38 -4.97 -4.50
N LEU A 139 13.29 -4.16 -5.03
CA LEU A 139 14.48 -4.64 -5.73
C LEU A 139 15.39 -5.45 -4.79
N ALA A 140 15.58 -5.00 -3.55
CA ALA A 140 16.39 -5.71 -2.56
C ALA A 140 15.81 -7.10 -2.24
N ARG A 141 14.50 -7.17 -1.92
CA ARG A 141 13.81 -8.43 -1.61
C ARG A 141 13.86 -9.42 -2.77
N THR A 142 13.57 -8.95 -3.98
CA THR A 142 13.57 -9.81 -5.17
C THR A 142 14.98 -10.28 -5.54
N ALA A 143 15.97 -9.39 -5.44
CA ALA A 143 17.37 -9.74 -5.66
C ALA A 143 17.87 -10.78 -4.65
N LEU A 144 17.59 -10.59 -3.35
CA LEU A 144 17.99 -11.51 -2.30
C LEU A 144 17.35 -12.90 -2.49
N ALA A 145 16.05 -12.95 -2.81
CA ALA A 145 15.35 -14.19 -3.12
C ALA A 145 15.91 -14.92 -4.36
N ALA A 146 16.52 -14.19 -5.29
CA ALA A 146 17.20 -14.74 -6.47
C ALA A 146 18.70 -15.04 -6.24
N GLY A 147 19.22 -14.88 -5.02
CA GLY A 147 20.63 -15.08 -4.69
C GLY A 147 21.56 -13.97 -5.21
N LEU A 148 21.03 -12.83 -5.67
CA LEU A 148 21.79 -11.69 -6.18
C LEU A 148 22.18 -10.74 -5.03
N THR A 149 23.01 -11.24 -4.10
CA THR A 149 23.31 -10.56 -2.84
C THR A 149 23.96 -9.18 -3.03
N GLY A 150 24.92 -9.05 -3.95
CA GLY A 150 25.58 -7.77 -4.24
C GLY A 150 24.60 -6.68 -4.72
N ARG A 151 23.57 -7.07 -5.47
CA ARG A 151 22.50 -6.15 -5.89
C ARG A 151 21.60 -5.78 -4.73
N ALA A 152 21.20 -6.75 -3.91
CA ALA A 152 20.40 -6.49 -2.72
C ALA A 152 21.12 -5.52 -1.77
N ARG A 153 22.42 -5.74 -1.53
CA ARG A 153 23.29 -4.86 -0.75
C ARG A 153 23.26 -3.42 -1.26
N GLN A 154 23.45 -3.23 -2.56
CA GLN A 154 23.47 -1.90 -3.17
C GLN A 154 22.19 -1.10 -2.91
N GLU A 155 21.02 -1.73 -3.05
CA GLU A 155 19.74 -1.04 -2.80
C GLU A 155 19.51 -0.72 -1.33
N LEU A 156 19.89 -1.64 -0.43
CA LEU A 156 19.72 -1.47 1.01
C LEU A 156 20.69 -0.42 1.57
N GLU A 157 21.94 -0.43 1.16
CA GLU A 157 22.92 0.57 1.57
C GLU A 157 22.55 1.97 1.07
N ALA A 158 21.96 2.08 -0.14
CA ALA A 158 21.44 3.35 -0.61
C ALA A 158 20.31 3.89 0.27
N LEU A 159 19.38 3.03 0.75
CA LEU A 159 18.36 3.46 1.72
C LEU A 159 18.97 3.98 3.03
N VAL A 160 20.01 3.31 3.51
CA VAL A 160 20.72 3.70 4.74
C VAL A 160 21.45 5.04 4.55
N GLN A 161 22.17 5.20 3.43
CA GLN A 161 22.90 6.42 3.09
C GLN A 161 21.97 7.62 2.89
N ASP A 162 20.83 7.39 2.23
CA ASP A 162 19.82 8.43 1.99
C ASP A 162 19.02 8.79 3.25
N GLY A 163 19.20 8.06 4.36
CA GLY A 163 18.44 8.26 5.61
C GLY A 163 16.96 7.90 5.50
N THR A 164 16.59 7.08 4.51
CA THR A 164 15.21 6.66 4.22
C THR A 164 14.92 5.20 4.58
N ALA A 165 15.92 4.48 5.12
CA ALA A 165 15.76 3.13 5.63
C ALA A 165 14.80 3.08 6.84
N ASP A 166 13.79 2.22 6.74
CA ASP A 166 12.97 1.80 7.87
C ASP A 166 13.42 0.43 8.40
N ALA A 167 12.72 -0.09 9.42
CA ALA A 167 13.04 -1.38 10.01
C ALA A 167 13.15 -2.54 8.99
N ARG A 168 12.37 -2.53 7.90
CA ARG A 168 12.41 -3.60 6.88
C ARG A 168 13.76 -3.63 6.16
N ALA A 169 14.32 -2.47 5.83
CA ALA A 169 15.61 -2.39 5.16
C ALA A 169 16.73 -2.99 6.03
N TYR A 170 16.75 -2.66 7.32
CA TYR A 170 17.74 -3.21 8.25
C TYR A 170 17.56 -4.71 8.49
N LEU A 171 16.32 -5.21 8.53
CA LEU A 171 16.07 -6.65 8.64
C LEU A 171 16.52 -7.41 7.38
N LEU A 172 16.37 -6.83 6.19
CA LEU A 172 16.92 -7.40 4.97
C LEU A 172 18.45 -7.38 4.95
N LEU A 173 19.08 -6.38 5.57
CA LEU A 173 20.54 -6.38 5.76
C LEU A 173 20.98 -7.51 6.69
N VAL A 174 20.23 -7.82 7.76
CA VAL A 174 20.51 -8.98 8.62
C VAL A 174 20.49 -10.28 7.81
N GLU A 175 19.42 -10.50 7.03
CA GLU A 175 19.29 -11.68 6.16
C GLU A 175 20.42 -11.76 5.14
N LEU A 176 20.79 -10.63 4.54
CA LEU A 176 21.90 -10.54 3.60
C LEU A 176 23.24 -10.95 4.23
N GLU A 177 23.57 -10.48 5.44
CA GLU A 177 24.81 -10.88 6.13
C GLU A 177 24.85 -12.38 6.39
N GLN A 178 23.71 -12.99 6.75
CA GLN A 178 23.60 -14.44 6.95
C GLN A 178 23.85 -15.22 5.66
N VAL A 179 23.28 -14.75 4.54
CA VAL A 179 23.48 -15.38 3.22
C VAL A 179 24.93 -15.26 2.74
N GLU A 180 25.58 -14.10 2.92
CA GLU A 180 26.92 -13.85 2.40
C GLU A 180 28.05 -14.43 3.28
N HIS A 181 27.83 -14.52 4.59
CA HIS A 181 28.91 -14.78 5.54
C HIS A 181 28.64 -15.91 6.54
N GLY A 182 27.45 -16.52 6.48
CA GLY A 182 27.04 -17.61 7.36
C GLY A 182 27.24 -17.28 8.84
N GLU A 183 27.70 -18.26 9.61
CA GLU A 183 27.89 -18.13 11.06
C GLU A 183 29.26 -17.55 11.48
N SER A 184 29.88 -16.71 10.65
CA SER A 184 31.16 -16.10 11.02
C SER A 184 30.99 -15.11 12.20
N ALA A 185 32.07 -14.88 12.97
CA ALA A 185 32.04 -13.86 14.02
C ALA A 185 31.78 -12.45 13.45
N VAL A 186 32.24 -12.20 12.22
CA VAL A 186 32.01 -10.97 11.46
C VAL A 186 30.53 -10.81 11.12
N ALA A 187 29.88 -11.86 10.61
CA ALA A 187 28.44 -11.88 10.33
C ALA A 187 27.63 -11.54 11.59
N ARG A 188 27.88 -12.24 12.71
CA ARG A 188 27.17 -11.99 13.98
C ARG A 188 27.33 -10.55 14.47
N ALA A 189 28.50 -9.95 14.30
CA ALA A 189 28.73 -8.56 14.65
C ALA A 189 27.94 -7.59 13.75
N ALA A 190 27.89 -7.86 12.44
CA ALA A 190 27.13 -7.06 11.48
C ALA A 190 25.61 -7.21 11.69
N GLU A 191 25.11 -8.43 11.90
CA GLU A 191 23.72 -8.71 12.27
C GLU A 191 23.30 -7.94 13.53
N ALA A 192 24.11 -8.02 14.59
CA ALA A 192 23.82 -7.29 15.83
C ALA A 192 23.79 -5.77 15.63
N ARG A 193 24.63 -5.23 14.73
CA ARG A 193 24.59 -3.81 14.34
C ARG A 193 23.27 -3.48 13.63
N TRP A 194 22.86 -4.28 12.66
CA TRP A 194 21.65 -4.03 11.88
C TRP A 194 20.37 -4.24 12.68
N LEU A 195 20.32 -5.22 13.59
CA LEU A 195 19.20 -5.38 14.52
C LEU A 195 19.02 -4.17 15.43
N ARG A 196 20.12 -3.62 15.98
CA ARG A 196 20.05 -2.36 16.75
C ARG A 196 19.55 -1.20 15.90
N ALA A 197 20.01 -1.09 14.65
CA ALA A 197 19.53 -0.07 13.74
C ALA A 197 18.03 -0.23 13.43
N ALA A 198 17.54 -1.46 13.23
CA ALA A 198 16.11 -1.75 13.02
C ALA A 198 15.25 -1.29 14.20
N THR A 199 15.73 -1.45 15.44
CA THR A 199 15.05 -0.97 16.65
C THR A 199 15.11 0.55 16.88
N ALA A 200 15.93 1.27 16.12
CA ALA A 200 15.99 2.73 16.19
C ALA A 200 15.34 3.41 14.97
N ALA A 201 15.10 2.63 13.91
CA ALA A 201 14.52 3.12 12.67
C ALA A 201 13.05 3.52 12.85
N PRO A 202 12.54 4.43 12.01
CA PRO A 202 11.10 4.62 11.87
C PRO A 202 10.40 3.28 11.63
N SER A 203 9.24 3.12 12.25
CA SER A 203 8.41 1.95 11.94
C SER A 203 7.97 2.04 10.48
N GLU A 204 7.83 0.89 9.83
CA GLU A 204 7.32 0.84 8.47
C GLU A 204 5.89 1.40 8.38
N PRO A 205 5.50 1.99 7.22
CA PRO A 205 4.15 2.47 7.01
C PRO A 205 3.10 1.35 7.16
N ARG A 206 1.90 1.72 7.62
CA ARG A 206 0.80 0.80 7.92
C ARG A 206 -0.54 1.44 7.59
N TRP A 207 -1.55 0.61 7.31
CA TRP A 207 -2.95 1.03 7.37
C TRP A 207 -3.31 1.35 8.82
N ARG A 208 -3.68 2.60 9.09
CA ARG A 208 -4.01 3.09 10.43
C ARG A 208 -5.31 3.89 10.39
N CYS A 209 -6.17 3.68 11.38
CA CYS A 209 -7.33 4.54 11.61
C CYS A 209 -6.87 5.90 12.16
N GLY A 210 -7.19 6.99 11.45
CA GLY A 210 -6.90 8.36 11.89
C GLY A 210 -7.63 8.77 13.17
N HIS A 211 -8.75 8.12 13.48
CA HIS A 211 -9.54 8.44 14.68
C HIS A 211 -9.02 7.79 15.96
N CYS A 212 -8.82 6.47 15.98
CA CYS A 212 -8.41 5.74 17.19
C CYS A 212 -6.98 5.19 17.16
N GLY A 213 -6.26 5.35 16.04
CA GLY A 213 -4.89 4.88 15.87
C GLY A 213 -4.73 3.37 15.67
N LYS A 214 -5.81 2.58 15.62
CA LYS A 214 -5.76 1.13 15.38
C LYS A 214 -5.07 0.81 14.05
N LEU A 215 -4.22 -0.20 14.07
CA LEU A 215 -3.57 -0.74 12.88
C LEU A 215 -4.45 -1.79 12.20
N HIS A 216 -4.42 -1.79 10.87
CA HIS A 216 -5.10 -2.77 10.03
C HIS A 216 -4.10 -3.47 9.10
N ALA A 217 -4.37 -4.74 8.78
CA ALA A 217 -3.56 -5.49 7.83
C ALA A 217 -3.81 -5.03 6.37
N GLN A 218 -5.02 -4.57 6.08
CA GLN A 218 -5.45 -4.09 4.77
C GLN A 218 -6.42 -2.92 4.93
N TRP A 219 -6.63 -2.17 3.86
CA TRP A 219 -7.65 -1.12 3.87
C TRP A 219 -9.07 -1.69 4.06
N VAL A 220 -9.78 -1.06 5.00
CA VAL A 220 -11.20 -1.31 5.29
C VAL A 220 -11.96 0.02 5.29
N PRO A 221 -13.22 0.05 4.82
CA PRO A 221 -14.00 1.29 4.78
C PRO A 221 -14.45 1.76 6.17
N VAL A 222 -14.46 0.85 7.15
CA VAL A 222 -14.86 1.11 8.55
C VAL A 222 -13.80 0.51 9.47
N CYS A 223 -13.32 1.30 10.41
CA CYS A 223 -12.41 0.80 11.44
C CYS A 223 -13.12 -0.24 12.32
N ASP A 224 -12.61 -1.47 12.35
CA ASP A 224 -13.08 -2.57 13.20
C ASP A 224 -12.76 -2.40 14.70
N GLY A 225 -12.11 -1.29 15.09
CA GLY A 225 -11.84 -0.93 16.49
C GLY A 225 -12.84 0.06 17.06
N CYS A 226 -13.12 1.15 16.33
CA CYS A 226 -13.96 2.25 16.82
C CYS A 226 -15.24 2.47 15.98
N GLY A 227 -15.43 1.75 14.88
CA GLY A 227 -16.59 1.88 14.00
C GLY A 227 -16.58 3.12 13.10
N THR A 228 -15.53 3.95 13.14
CA THR A 228 -15.47 5.17 12.32
C THR A 228 -15.23 4.82 10.85
N ALA A 229 -16.11 5.32 9.97
CA ALA A 229 -16.03 5.16 8.53
C ALA A 229 -15.03 6.14 7.90
N GLY A 230 -14.30 5.71 6.87
CA GLY A 230 -13.47 6.57 6.03
C GLY A 230 -12.12 7.02 6.64
N GLU A 231 -11.79 6.59 7.87
CA GLU A 231 -10.59 7.05 8.59
C GLU A 231 -9.36 6.14 8.43
N VAL A 232 -9.49 4.98 7.78
CA VAL A 232 -8.36 4.06 7.59
C VAL A 232 -7.55 4.48 6.36
N SER A 233 -6.32 4.93 6.57
CA SER A 233 -5.40 5.36 5.51
C SER A 233 -3.99 4.79 5.70
N TRP A 234 -3.22 4.76 4.62
CA TRP A 234 -1.81 4.34 4.65
C TRP A 234 -0.98 5.49 5.22
N GLN A 235 -0.36 5.28 6.37
CA GLN A 235 0.37 6.32 7.08
C GLN A 235 1.79 5.84 7.39
N PRO A 236 2.78 6.75 7.39
CA PRO A 236 4.10 6.46 7.92
C PRO A 236 4.00 5.85 9.33
N GLY A 237 4.89 4.92 9.65
CA GLY A 237 4.95 4.42 11.02
C GLY A 237 5.37 5.54 11.96
N PRO A 238 4.90 5.53 13.23
CA PRO A 238 5.31 6.53 14.20
C PRO A 238 6.83 6.48 14.34
N ALA A 239 7.45 7.65 14.49
CA ALA A 239 8.83 7.73 14.92
C ALA A 239 8.95 6.97 16.24
N GLN A 240 9.86 6.00 16.31
CA GLN A 240 10.07 5.30 17.57
C GLN A 240 10.62 6.31 18.59
N LEU A 241 9.97 6.40 19.74
CA LEU A 241 10.50 7.13 20.87
C LEU A 241 11.73 6.37 21.34
N VAL A 242 12.91 6.76 20.84
CA VAL A 242 14.17 6.34 21.43
C VAL A 242 14.16 6.90 22.84
N GLN A 243 13.79 6.07 23.83
CA GLN A 243 14.02 6.39 25.23
C GLN A 243 15.53 6.52 25.37
N ARG A 244 16.02 7.76 25.39
CA ARG A 244 17.37 8.06 25.83
C ARG A 244 17.42 7.67 27.30
N VAL A 245 18.00 6.51 27.57
CA VAL A 245 18.42 6.08 28.92
C VAL A 245 19.63 6.91 29.32
#